data_AF-A0A3R7KVX5-F1
#
_entry.id   AF-A0A3R7KVX5-F1
#
_cell.length_a   1.000
_cell.length_b   1.000
_cell.length_c   1.000
_cell.angle_alpha   90.00
_cell.angle_beta   90.00
_cell.angle_gamma   90.00
#
_symmetry.space_group_name_H-M   'P 1'
#
loop_
_entity.id
_entity.type
_entity.pdbx_description
1 polymer ?
#
loop_
_entity_poly.entity_id
_entity_poly.type
_entity_poly.pdbx_seq_one_letter_code
_entity_poly.pdbx_strand_id
1 'polypeptide(L)'
;MSTGELSAEAAAYFEEKHINSLLEELFHDVVLHLPDDPLQFLLHALDRKTTLRLLLLGPSSCGKRTQSRRIAQKYGVVIINADDVFREEISRKTESGEKLASCMQEGLPMPSDIASELIIRRLQEEDSRSRGWVLNGFPRTRSEALRLQAAGISPILFILLDVSSEVAVRRCDGRRYDPLTQNVYHMEFAPPPREMAVERMFEDDGSLAAVTSQWKYFDARKEELIGCYEPVFVRIDGDRPVDVVSQEIFEQVESRYVAV
;
A
#
# COMPACT_ATOMS: atom_id res chain seq x y z
N MET A 1 18.35 -25.62 26.25
CA MET A 1 17.19 -24.81 25.78
C MET A 1 16.39 -25.71 24.85
N SER A 2 15.08 -25.78 25.04
CA SER A 2 14.18 -26.86 24.56
C SER A 2 14.51 -27.38 23.15
N THR A 3 14.93 -28.64 23.06
CA THR A 3 15.18 -29.38 21.81
C THR A 3 13.97 -30.20 21.37
N GLY A 4 12.78 -29.87 21.88
CA GLY A 4 11.56 -30.62 21.56
C GLY A 4 10.98 -30.18 20.23
N GLU A 5 10.78 -31.13 19.32
CA GLU A 5 9.91 -30.94 18.16
C GLU A 5 8.51 -30.56 18.66
N LEU A 6 7.92 -29.52 18.06
CA LEU A 6 6.52 -29.18 18.29
C LEU A 6 5.65 -30.38 17.86
N SER A 7 4.68 -30.75 18.68
CA SER A 7 3.67 -31.71 18.24
C SER A 7 2.91 -31.14 17.03
N ALA A 8 2.37 -32.00 16.18
CA ALA A 8 1.55 -31.56 15.04
C ALA A 8 0.37 -30.68 15.48
N GLU A 9 -0.21 -30.97 16.64
CA GLU A 9 -1.27 -30.15 17.25
C GLU A 9 -0.77 -28.76 17.66
N ALA A 10 0.42 -28.67 18.26
CA ALA A 10 1.01 -27.39 18.62
C ALA A 10 1.40 -26.57 17.38
N ALA A 11 1.93 -27.20 16.33
CA ALA A 11 2.23 -26.54 15.06
C ALA A 11 0.94 -25.99 14.41
N ALA A 12 -0.12 -26.80 14.35
CA ALA A 12 -1.42 -26.38 13.83
C ALA A 12 -2.00 -25.21 14.65
N TYR A 13 -1.86 -25.24 15.98
CA TYR A 13 -2.29 -24.13 16.84
C TYR A 13 -1.50 -22.84 16.55
N PHE A 14 -0.19 -22.92 16.36
CA PHE A 14 0.64 -21.76 16.01
C PHE A 14 0.26 -21.15 14.67
N GLU A 15 -0.04 -21.99 13.66
CA GLU A 15 -0.52 -21.54 12.35
C GLU A 15 -1.93 -20.94 12.43
N GLU A 16 -2.88 -21.65 13.03
CA GLU A 16 -4.30 -21.22 13.14
C GLU A 16 -4.44 -19.91 13.91
N LYS A 17 -3.65 -19.73 14.98
CA LYS A 17 -3.67 -18.52 15.80
C LYS A 17 -2.68 -17.46 15.35
N HIS A 18 -2.01 -17.65 14.21
CA HIS A 18 -1.01 -16.71 13.66
C HIS A 18 0.08 -16.31 14.66
N ILE A 19 0.47 -17.21 15.58
CA ILE A 19 1.42 -16.93 16.66
C ILE A 19 2.83 -16.68 16.11
N ASN A 20 3.23 -17.39 15.05
CA ASN A 20 4.54 -17.18 14.42
C ASN A 20 4.71 -15.75 13.92
N SER A 21 3.72 -15.24 13.18
CA SER A 21 3.75 -13.87 12.65
C SER A 21 3.80 -12.82 13.76
N LEU A 22 3.06 -13.03 14.85
CA LEU A 22 3.11 -12.14 16.02
C LEU A 22 4.50 -12.14 16.66
N LEU A 23 5.09 -13.32 16.88
CA LEU A 23 6.43 -13.44 17.46
C LEU A 23 7.49 -12.80 16.55
N GLU A 24 7.43 -13.04 15.24
CA GLU A 24 8.34 -12.44 14.26
C GLU A 24 8.28 -10.92 14.27
N GLU A 25 7.07 -10.32 14.32
CA GLU A 25 6.90 -8.86 14.43
C GLU A 25 7.52 -8.32 15.72
N LEU A 26 7.22 -8.95 16.86
CA LEU A 26 7.74 -8.54 18.17
C LEU A 26 9.28 -8.64 18.23
N PHE A 27 9.86 -9.72 17.71
CA PHE A 27 11.32 -9.87 17.66
C PHE A 27 11.96 -8.89 16.68
N HIS A 28 11.33 -8.65 15.54
CA HIS A 28 11.79 -7.65 14.58
C HIS A 28 11.87 -6.26 15.23
N ASP A 29 10.83 -5.85 15.95
CA ASP A 29 10.78 -4.54 16.63
C ASP A 29 11.86 -4.42 17.72
N VAL A 30 12.11 -5.47 18.50
CA VAL A 30 13.19 -5.48 19.51
C VAL A 30 14.55 -5.33 18.84
N VAL A 31 14.81 -6.05 17.74
CA VAL A 31 16.09 -5.97 17.02
C VAL A 31 16.27 -4.61 16.34
N LEU A 32 15.18 -4.03 15.83
CA LEU A 32 15.19 -2.74 15.14
C LEU A 32 15.47 -1.58 16.12
N HIS A 33 14.83 -1.61 17.29
CA HIS A 33 14.90 -0.50 18.25
C HIS A 33 15.98 -0.65 19.32
N LEU A 34 16.50 -1.87 19.50
CA LEU A 34 17.53 -2.20 20.50
C LEU A 34 17.24 -1.56 21.87
N PRO A 35 16.04 -1.77 22.46
CA PRO A 35 15.66 -1.12 23.71
C PRO A 35 16.53 -1.59 24.88
N ASP A 36 16.79 -0.68 25.83
CA ASP A 36 17.54 -1.00 27.06
C ASP A 36 16.83 -2.06 27.93
N ASP A 37 15.49 -2.10 27.88
CA ASP A 37 14.66 -3.12 28.53
C ASP A 37 13.75 -3.82 27.50
N PRO A 38 14.22 -4.92 26.89
CA PRO A 38 13.44 -5.67 25.89
C PRO A 38 12.13 -6.26 26.43
N LEU A 39 12.09 -6.67 27.71
CA LEU A 39 10.89 -7.28 28.28
C LEU A 39 9.79 -6.24 28.46
N GLN A 40 10.13 -5.08 29.03
CA GLN A 40 9.18 -3.98 29.16
C GLN A 40 8.73 -3.46 27.78
N PHE A 41 9.63 -3.44 26.78
CA PHE A 41 9.29 -3.09 25.40
C PHE A 41 8.26 -4.08 24.81
N LEU A 42 8.49 -5.39 24.95
CA LEU A 42 7.58 -6.43 24.47
C LEU A 42 6.21 -6.35 25.15
N LEU A 43 6.15 -6.11 26.47
CA LEU A 43 4.89 -5.96 27.18
C LEU A 43 4.08 -4.77 26.65
N HIS A 44 4.73 -3.63 26.39
CA HIS A 44 4.06 -2.50 25.75
C HIS A 44 3.65 -2.80 24.31
N ALA A 45 4.45 -3.54 23.55
CA ALA A 45 4.12 -3.93 22.18
C ALA A 45 2.91 -4.87 22.14
N LEU A 46 2.82 -5.82 23.07
CA LEU A 46 1.69 -6.72 23.24
C LEU A 46 0.40 -6.02 23.71
N ASP A 47 0.53 -4.91 24.43
CA ASP A 47 -0.61 -4.08 24.85
C ASP A 47 -1.13 -3.17 23.73
N ARG A 48 -0.38 -3.04 22.63
CA ARG A 48 -0.85 -2.30 21.45
C ARG A 48 -1.82 -3.14 20.67
N LYS A 49 -2.96 -2.53 20.31
CA LYS A 49 -3.91 -3.11 19.38
C LYS A 49 -3.22 -3.33 18.03
N THR A 50 -3.23 -4.55 17.52
CA THR A 50 -2.74 -4.85 16.17
C THR A 50 -3.60 -4.11 15.16
N THR A 51 -2.97 -3.24 14.36
CA THR A 51 -3.65 -2.46 13.35
C THR A 51 -3.44 -3.06 11.97
N LEU A 52 -4.46 -2.94 11.12
CA LEU A 52 -4.42 -3.48 9.78
C LEU A 52 -3.49 -2.62 8.90
N ARG A 53 -2.42 -3.23 8.37
CA ARG A 53 -1.40 -2.57 7.53
C ARG A 53 -1.29 -3.29 6.18
N LEU A 54 -1.64 -2.61 5.09
CA LEU A 54 -1.59 -3.19 3.74
C LEU A 54 -0.76 -2.37 2.77
N LEU A 55 0.02 -3.07 1.95
CA LEU A 55 0.58 -2.55 0.72
C LEU A 55 -0.30 -2.99 -0.46
N LEU A 56 -0.72 -2.04 -1.29
CA LEU A 56 -1.50 -2.30 -2.50
C LEU A 56 -0.73 -1.86 -3.76
N LEU A 57 -0.26 -2.86 -4.50
CA LEU A 57 0.46 -2.70 -5.76
C LEU A 57 -0.36 -3.10 -6.99
N GLY A 58 0.16 -2.69 -8.14
CA GLY A 58 -0.38 -2.98 -9.45
C GLY A 58 -0.03 -1.86 -10.44
N PRO A 59 -0.21 -2.09 -11.74
CA PRO A 59 0.13 -1.11 -12.75
C PRO A 59 -0.78 0.13 -12.69
N SER A 60 -0.45 1.18 -13.44
CA SER A 60 -1.34 2.34 -13.60
C SER A 60 -2.73 1.88 -14.09
N SER A 61 -3.78 2.57 -13.66
CA SER A 61 -5.18 2.23 -14.02
C SER A 61 -5.71 0.87 -13.58
N CYS A 62 -5.04 0.13 -12.68
CA CYS A 62 -5.55 -1.17 -12.17
C CYS A 62 -6.63 -1.06 -11.07
N GLY A 63 -7.00 0.15 -10.64
CA GLY A 63 -8.06 0.35 -9.63
C GLY A 63 -7.59 0.45 -8.18
N LYS A 64 -6.28 0.63 -7.91
CA LYS A 64 -5.73 0.77 -6.54
C LYS A 64 -6.49 1.78 -5.68
N ARG A 65 -6.71 3.00 -6.18
CA ARG A 65 -7.42 4.06 -5.42
C ARG A 65 -8.83 3.62 -5.03
N THR A 66 -9.54 2.95 -5.93
CA THR A 66 -10.89 2.42 -5.67
C THR A 66 -10.86 1.36 -4.57
N GLN A 67 -9.94 0.39 -4.66
CA GLN A 67 -9.83 -0.66 -3.65
C GLN A 67 -9.35 -0.12 -2.30
N SER A 68 -8.38 0.81 -2.26
CA SER A 68 -7.97 1.47 -1.00
C SER A 68 -9.12 2.20 -0.31
N ARG A 69 -10.00 2.88 -1.07
CA ARG A 69 -11.20 3.53 -0.49
C ARG A 69 -12.15 2.52 0.13
N ARG A 70 -12.39 1.39 -0.55
CA ARG A 70 -13.26 0.33 -0.04
C ARG A 70 -12.68 -0.37 1.19
N ILE A 71 -11.38 -0.63 1.20
CA ILE A 71 -10.65 -1.16 2.37
C ILE A 71 -10.77 -0.18 3.55
N ALA A 72 -10.47 1.10 3.34
CA ALA A 72 -10.58 2.13 4.38
C ALA A 72 -12.01 2.28 4.91
N GLN A 73 -13.02 2.24 4.03
CA GLN A 73 -14.42 2.31 4.43
C GLN A 73 -14.84 1.10 5.28
N LYS A 74 -14.37 -0.11 4.96
CA LYS A 74 -14.74 -1.33 5.68
C LYS A 74 -13.99 -1.49 7.00
N TYR A 75 -12.69 -1.22 7.03
CA TYR A 75 -11.81 -1.52 8.16
C TYR A 75 -11.35 -0.30 8.97
N GLY A 76 -11.72 0.92 8.55
CA GLY A 76 -11.38 2.16 9.26
C GLY A 76 -9.91 2.59 9.16
N VAL A 77 -9.13 1.97 8.27
CA VAL A 77 -7.70 2.27 8.06
C VAL A 77 -7.50 3.60 7.32
N VAL A 78 -6.32 4.18 7.48
CA VAL A 78 -5.90 5.40 6.77
C VAL A 78 -5.48 5.07 5.34
N ILE A 79 -5.94 5.84 4.35
CA ILE A 79 -5.43 5.73 2.99
C ILE A 79 -4.19 6.59 2.87
N ILE A 80 -3.06 6.00 2.47
CA ILE A 80 -1.85 6.72 2.13
C ILE A 80 -1.59 6.48 0.65
N ASN A 81 -1.73 7.53 -0.15
CA ASN A 81 -1.34 7.51 -1.56
C ASN A 81 -0.03 8.27 -1.71
N ALA A 82 0.99 7.61 -2.28
CA ALA A 82 2.32 8.19 -2.37
C ALA A 82 2.37 9.49 -3.20
N ASP A 83 1.64 9.55 -4.31
CA ASP A 83 1.58 10.75 -5.14
C ASP A 83 0.93 11.93 -4.40
N ASP A 84 -0.03 11.64 -3.52
CA ASP A 84 -0.70 12.66 -2.70
C ASP A 84 0.29 13.21 -1.64
N VAL A 85 1.06 12.34 -0.99
CA VAL A 85 2.14 12.74 -0.06
C VAL A 85 3.21 13.59 -0.76
N PHE A 86 3.62 13.20 -1.97
CA PHE A 86 4.61 13.97 -2.73
C PHE A 86 4.07 15.33 -3.17
N ARG A 87 2.81 15.40 -3.64
CA ARG A 87 2.16 16.67 -4.01
C ARG A 87 2.00 17.61 -2.82
N GLU A 88 1.68 17.07 -1.64
CA GLU A 88 1.65 17.87 -0.42
C GLU A 88 3.03 18.45 -0.09
N GLU A 89 4.09 17.64 -0.15
CA GLU A 89 5.46 18.13 0.08
C GLU A 89 5.89 19.19 -0.95
N ILE A 90 5.56 19.01 -2.23
CA ILE A 90 5.76 20.02 -3.28
C ILE A 90 5.05 21.34 -2.93
N SER A 91 3.81 21.27 -2.45
CA SER A 91 3.02 22.46 -2.10
C SER A 91 3.61 23.26 -0.95
N ARG A 92 4.36 22.60 -0.05
CA ARG A 92 5.05 23.23 1.09
C ARG A 92 6.29 24.00 0.69
N LYS A 93 6.77 23.88 -0.56
CA LYS A 93 7.95 24.57 -1.10
C LYS A 93 9.21 24.35 -0.25
N THR A 94 9.39 23.13 0.23
CA THR A 94 10.63 22.69 0.90
C THR A 94 11.69 22.35 -0.15
N GLU A 95 12.97 22.22 0.24
CA GLU A 95 14.03 21.76 -0.66
C GLU A 95 13.70 20.39 -1.28
N SER A 96 13.14 19.48 -0.47
CA SER A 96 12.65 18.18 -0.95
C SER A 96 11.49 18.34 -1.92
N GLY A 97 10.54 19.24 -1.63
CA GLY A 97 9.43 19.57 -2.52
C GLY A 97 9.88 20.11 -3.88
N GLU A 98 10.89 20.99 -3.91
CA GLU A 98 11.44 21.52 -5.16
C GLU A 98 12.11 20.43 -6.01
N LYS A 99 12.89 19.53 -5.39
CA LYS A 99 13.48 18.37 -6.07
C LYS A 99 12.41 17.45 -6.66
N LEU A 100 11.36 17.15 -5.89
CA LEU A 100 10.24 16.34 -6.37
C LEU A 100 9.48 17.03 -7.51
N ALA A 101 9.29 18.34 -7.44
CA ALA A 101 8.63 19.10 -8.49
C ALA A 101 9.41 19.03 -9.81
N SER A 102 10.74 19.18 -9.77
CA SER A 102 11.61 19.04 -10.96
C SER A 102 11.48 17.65 -11.57
N CYS A 103 11.58 16.60 -10.76
CA CYS A 103 11.43 15.22 -11.25
C CYS A 103 10.05 14.96 -11.86
N MET A 104 8.98 15.48 -11.26
CA MET A 104 7.61 15.32 -11.78
C MET A 104 7.40 16.06 -13.10
N GLN A 105 7.94 17.29 -13.23
CA GLN A 105 7.86 18.08 -14.47
C GLN A 105 8.66 17.43 -15.62
N GLU A 106 9.82 16.85 -15.30
CA GLU A 106 10.70 16.21 -16.28
C GLU A 106 10.33 14.74 -16.57
N GLY A 107 9.35 14.18 -15.85
CA GLY A 107 8.96 12.78 -15.96
C GLY A 107 10.05 11.80 -15.48
N LEU A 108 10.97 12.27 -14.63
CA LEU A 108 12.07 11.48 -14.10
C LEU A 108 11.62 10.66 -12.88
N PRO A 109 12.26 9.49 -12.62
CA PRO A 109 12.04 8.76 -11.38
C PRO A 109 12.39 9.62 -10.16
N MET A 110 11.53 9.59 -9.15
CA MET A 110 11.78 10.28 -7.89
C MET A 110 13.01 9.69 -7.18
N PRO A 111 13.86 10.50 -6.51
CA PRO A 111 14.96 9.97 -5.71
C PRO A 111 14.42 9.08 -4.59
N SER A 112 14.81 7.79 -4.61
CA SER A 112 14.35 6.75 -3.68
C SER A 112 14.46 7.19 -2.22
N ASP A 113 15.55 7.90 -1.87
CA ASP A 113 15.84 8.33 -0.50
C ASP A 113 14.82 9.34 0.01
N ILE A 114 14.58 10.40 -0.77
CA ILE A 114 13.60 11.45 -0.46
C ILE A 114 12.19 10.85 -0.45
N ALA A 115 11.85 10.04 -1.45
CA ALA A 115 10.54 9.42 -1.56
C ALA A 115 10.26 8.49 -0.35
N SER A 116 11.23 7.64 0.01
CA SER A 116 11.11 6.72 1.14
C SER A 116 10.96 7.48 2.46
N GLU A 117 11.76 8.52 2.70
CA GLU A 117 11.71 9.30 3.94
C GLU A 117 10.34 9.94 4.15
N LEU A 118 9.76 10.54 3.11
CA LEU A 118 8.43 11.17 3.19
C LEU A 118 7.33 10.15 3.49
N ILE A 119 7.40 8.98 2.86
CA ILE A 119 6.42 7.90 3.08
C ILE A 119 6.57 7.32 4.49
N ILE A 120 7.80 7.04 4.94
CA ILE A 120 8.08 6.55 6.30
C ILE A 120 7.55 7.56 7.33
N ARG A 121 7.83 8.85 7.15
CA ARG A 121 7.32 9.91 8.05
C ARG A 121 5.80 9.89 8.13
N ARG A 122 5.11 9.80 6.99
CA ARG A 122 3.63 9.76 6.94
C ARG A 122 3.06 8.51 7.63
N LEU A 123 3.67 7.35 7.42
CA LEU A 123 3.27 6.08 8.03
C LEU A 123 3.47 6.07 9.56
N GLN A 124 4.39 6.88 10.07
CA GLN A 124 4.69 6.99 11.49
C GLN A 124 3.80 8.01 12.23
N GLU A 125 2.89 8.69 11.56
CA GLU A 125 1.93 9.58 12.20
C GLU A 125 0.91 8.81 13.06
N GLU A 126 0.34 9.50 14.06
CA GLU A 126 -0.52 8.89 15.08
C GLU A 126 -1.76 8.22 14.50
N ASP A 127 -2.35 8.79 13.45
CA ASP A 127 -3.54 8.24 12.80
C ASP A 127 -3.24 6.90 12.10
N SER A 128 -2.09 6.79 11.44
CA SER A 128 -1.58 5.59 10.79
C SER A 128 -1.23 4.51 11.81
N ARG A 129 -0.61 4.90 12.94
CA ARG A 129 -0.25 3.97 14.01
C ARG A 129 -1.47 3.40 14.74
N SER A 130 -2.44 4.25 15.05
CA SER A 130 -3.63 3.90 15.85
C SER A 130 -4.73 3.20 15.06
N ARG A 131 -4.91 3.54 13.78
CA ARG A 131 -5.97 2.95 12.93
C ARG A 131 -5.47 1.95 11.89
N GLY A 132 -4.16 1.89 11.67
CA GLY A 132 -3.59 1.15 10.55
C GLY A 132 -3.70 1.93 9.23
N TRP A 133 -3.19 1.34 8.16
CA TRP A 133 -3.04 2.02 6.88
C TRP A 133 -3.15 1.07 5.68
N VAL A 134 -3.59 1.63 4.56
CA VAL A 134 -3.44 1.05 3.23
C VAL A 134 -2.57 2.00 2.40
N LEU A 135 -1.34 1.60 2.11
CA LEU A 135 -0.41 2.34 1.29
C LEU A 135 -0.55 1.87 -0.17
N ASN A 136 -0.77 2.82 -1.07
CA ASN A 136 -0.79 2.56 -2.50
C ASN A 136 0.16 3.48 -3.28
N GLY A 137 0.70 2.96 -4.39
CA GLY A 137 1.62 3.70 -5.26
C GLY A 137 3.08 3.72 -4.80
N PHE A 138 3.42 2.99 -3.73
CA PHE A 138 4.77 2.82 -3.19
C PHE A 138 4.86 1.49 -2.41
N PRO A 139 6.00 0.79 -2.37
CA PRO A 139 7.25 1.05 -3.11
C PRO A 139 7.14 0.74 -4.61
N ARG A 140 7.96 1.36 -5.45
CA ARG A 140 8.03 1.15 -6.91
C ARG A 140 9.29 0.39 -7.34
N THR A 141 10.29 0.35 -6.46
CA THR A 141 11.57 -0.32 -6.68
C THR A 141 11.97 -1.16 -5.47
N ARG A 142 12.84 -2.13 -5.67
CA ARG A 142 13.42 -2.93 -4.58
C ARG A 142 14.12 -2.07 -3.54
N SER A 143 14.81 -1.01 -3.95
CA SER A 143 15.50 -0.10 -3.02
C SER A 143 14.53 0.57 -2.04
N GLU A 144 13.39 1.05 -2.53
CA GLU A 144 12.34 1.66 -1.70
C GLU A 144 11.72 0.63 -0.75
N ALA A 145 11.47 -0.60 -1.23
CA ALA A 145 10.94 -1.69 -0.41
C ALA A 145 11.88 -2.02 0.78
N LEU A 146 13.19 -2.14 0.50
CA LEU A 146 14.18 -2.39 1.54
C LEU A 146 14.28 -1.24 2.54
N ARG A 147 14.10 0.02 2.09
CA ARG A 147 14.09 1.19 2.98
C ARG A 147 12.88 1.17 3.92
N LEU A 148 11.70 0.80 3.43
CA LEU A 148 10.52 0.60 4.29
C LEU A 148 10.78 -0.48 5.34
N GLN A 149 11.31 -1.63 4.93
CA GLN A 149 11.63 -2.74 5.83
C GLN A 149 12.67 -2.35 6.88
N ALA A 150 13.74 -1.66 6.47
CA ALA A 150 14.77 -1.16 7.38
C ALA A 150 14.23 -0.12 8.38
N ALA A 151 13.12 0.54 8.07
CA ALA A 151 12.43 1.47 8.95
C ALA A 151 11.34 0.81 9.83
N GLY A 152 11.25 -0.52 9.83
CA GLY A 152 10.24 -1.28 10.58
C GLY A 152 8.83 -1.21 10.00
N ILE A 153 8.69 -0.74 8.76
CA ILE A 153 7.39 -0.74 8.08
C ILE A 153 7.13 -2.13 7.52
N SER A 154 6.47 -2.97 8.33
CA SER A 154 6.05 -4.31 7.96
C SER A 154 4.53 -4.35 7.73
N PRO A 155 4.04 -4.59 6.49
CA PRO A 155 2.63 -4.83 6.23
C PRO A 155 2.23 -6.25 6.61
N ILE A 156 0.98 -6.42 7.04
CA ILE A 156 0.36 -7.74 7.24
C ILE A 156 0.03 -8.40 5.88
N LEU A 157 -0.25 -7.56 4.87
CA LEU A 157 -0.66 -8.03 3.56
C LEU A 157 -0.06 -7.16 2.45
N PHE A 158 0.55 -7.82 1.47
CA PHE A 158 1.07 -7.21 0.25
C PHE A 158 0.28 -7.72 -0.96
N ILE A 159 -0.65 -6.91 -1.45
CA ILE A 159 -1.58 -7.28 -2.52
C ILE A 159 -1.08 -6.72 -3.85
N LEU A 160 -0.97 -7.58 -4.86
CA LEU A 160 -0.85 -7.18 -6.25
C LEU A 160 -2.20 -7.30 -6.94
N LEU A 161 -2.74 -6.17 -7.41
CA LEU A 161 -3.82 -6.15 -8.40
C LEU A 161 -3.21 -6.36 -9.78
N ASP A 162 -3.23 -7.61 -10.25
CA ASP A 162 -2.71 -7.99 -11.55
C ASP A 162 -3.73 -7.65 -12.64
N VAL A 163 -3.33 -6.81 -13.59
CA VAL A 163 -4.20 -6.29 -14.63
C VAL A 163 -3.45 -6.28 -15.94
N SER A 164 -4.07 -6.83 -16.98
CA SER A 164 -3.50 -6.85 -18.32
C SER A 164 -3.26 -5.44 -18.87
N SER A 165 -2.25 -5.26 -19.71
CA SER A 165 -1.94 -3.95 -20.30
C SER A 165 -3.13 -3.39 -21.09
N GLU A 166 -3.87 -4.25 -21.79
CA GLU A 166 -5.08 -3.91 -22.52
C GLU A 166 -6.19 -3.37 -21.60
N VAL A 167 -6.43 -4.00 -20.46
CA VAL A 167 -7.41 -3.54 -19.48
C VAL A 167 -6.95 -2.25 -18.81
N ALA A 168 -5.66 -2.11 -18.48
CA ALA A 168 -5.10 -0.88 -17.92
C ALA A 168 -5.27 0.31 -18.87
N VAL A 169 -5.01 0.10 -20.16
CA VAL A 169 -5.21 1.12 -21.21
C VAL A 169 -6.69 1.45 -21.35
N ARG A 170 -7.57 0.46 -21.46
CA ARG A 170 -9.02 0.67 -21.57
C ARG A 170 -9.60 1.45 -20.38
N ARG A 171 -9.14 1.15 -19.17
CA ARG A 171 -9.50 1.87 -17.94
C ARG A 171 -8.92 3.28 -17.87
N CYS A 172 -7.95 3.63 -18.70
CA CYS A 172 -7.44 4.99 -18.74
C CYS A 172 -8.46 5.96 -19.34
N ASP A 173 -9.07 5.59 -20.47
CA ASP A 173 -9.91 6.48 -21.27
C ASP A 173 -11.17 6.97 -20.52
N GLY A 174 -11.65 6.17 -19.56
CA GLY A 174 -12.80 6.50 -18.73
C GLY A 174 -12.50 7.37 -17.51
N ARG A 175 -11.23 7.75 -17.26
CA ARG A 175 -10.85 8.52 -16.07
C ARG A 175 -11.25 9.99 -16.17
N ARG A 176 -11.70 10.54 -15.05
CA ARG A 176 -12.01 11.96 -14.88
C ARG A 176 -11.33 12.48 -13.62
N TYR A 177 -10.67 13.62 -13.76
CA TYR A 177 -9.99 14.30 -12.67
C TYR A 177 -10.83 15.50 -12.19
N ASP A 178 -11.12 15.54 -10.89
CA ASP A 178 -11.72 16.70 -10.25
C ASP A 178 -10.61 17.67 -9.78
N PRO A 179 -10.49 18.87 -10.36
CA PRO A 179 -9.46 19.83 -9.97
C PRO A 179 -9.62 20.39 -8.55
N LEU A 180 -10.85 20.40 -8.01
CA LEU A 180 -11.13 20.97 -6.69
C LEU A 180 -10.80 19.99 -5.58
N THR A 181 -11.23 18.74 -5.73
CA THR A 181 -10.97 17.71 -4.71
C THR A 181 -9.71 16.91 -5.00
N GLN A 182 -9.08 17.12 -6.17
CA GLN A 182 -7.94 16.35 -6.68
C GLN A 182 -8.19 14.84 -6.74
N ASN A 183 -9.46 14.44 -6.85
CA ASN A 183 -9.86 13.04 -6.90
C ASN A 183 -9.97 12.57 -8.35
N VAL A 184 -9.55 11.33 -8.58
CA VAL A 184 -9.77 10.63 -9.84
C VAL A 184 -10.99 9.71 -9.70
N TYR A 185 -11.87 9.79 -10.69
CA TYR A 185 -13.07 8.97 -10.89
C TYR A 185 -12.97 8.22 -12.21
N HIS A 186 -13.80 7.20 -12.38
CA HIS A 186 -13.96 6.50 -13.66
C HIS A 186 -15.44 6.45 -14.00
N MET A 187 -15.84 6.94 -15.17
CA MET A 187 -17.26 7.14 -15.53
C MET A 187 -18.09 5.85 -15.45
N GLU A 188 -17.47 4.70 -15.73
CA GLU A 188 -18.11 3.38 -15.62
C GLU A 188 -17.86 2.68 -14.27
N PHE A 189 -16.60 2.45 -13.88
CA PHE A 189 -16.25 1.57 -12.74
C PHE A 189 -16.20 2.25 -11.37
N ALA A 190 -16.10 3.58 -11.32
CA ALA A 190 -16.03 4.34 -10.07
C ALA A 190 -16.55 5.78 -10.32
N PRO A 191 -17.84 5.93 -10.65
CA PRO A 191 -18.38 7.21 -11.08
C PRO A 191 -18.35 8.23 -9.93
N PRO A 192 -18.31 9.53 -10.26
CA PRO A 192 -18.47 10.57 -9.24
C PRO A 192 -19.81 10.44 -8.51
N PRO A 193 -19.89 10.89 -7.24
CA PRO A 193 -21.16 10.99 -6.53
C PRO A 193 -22.20 11.76 -7.35
N ARG A 194 -23.47 11.36 -7.31
CA ARG A 194 -24.54 11.96 -8.13
C ARG A 194 -24.71 13.46 -7.93
N GLU A 195 -24.36 13.96 -6.76
CA GLU A 195 -24.45 15.38 -6.37
C GLU A 195 -23.26 16.22 -6.87
N MET A 196 -22.22 15.57 -7.42
CA MET A 196 -21.02 16.24 -7.90
C MET A 196 -21.23 16.74 -9.33
N ALA A 197 -20.86 18.00 -9.59
CA ALA A 197 -20.93 18.58 -10.92
C ALA A 197 -19.87 17.96 -11.84
N VAL A 198 -20.25 16.93 -12.60
CA VAL A 198 -19.37 16.21 -13.55
C VAL A 198 -18.76 17.17 -14.60
N GLU A 199 -19.47 18.25 -14.92
CA GLU A 199 -19.04 19.29 -15.87
C GLU A 199 -17.76 20.03 -15.44
N ARG A 200 -17.40 20.01 -14.15
CA ARG A 200 -16.15 20.62 -13.66
C ARG A 200 -14.93 19.71 -13.81
N MET A 201 -15.15 18.46 -14.20
CA MET A 201 -14.11 17.43 -14.24
C MET A 201 -13.43 17.43 -15.61
N PHE A 202 -12.11 17.26 -15.60
CA PHE A 202 -11.31 17.15 -16.80
C PHE A 202 -11.02 15.69 -17.13
N GLU A 203 -10.74 15.41 -18.39
CA GLU A 203 -10.11 14.14 -18.75
C GLU A 203 -8.75 14.06 -18.04
N ASP A 204 -8.49 12.93 -17.38
CA ASP A 204 -7.19 12.68 -16.75
C ASP A 204 -6.18 12.55 -17.90
N ASP A 205 -5.27 13.50 -18.01
CA ASP A 205 -4.35 13.77 -19.14
C ASP A 205 -3.30 12.67 -19.41
N GLY A 206 -3.45 11.50 -18.78
CA GLY A 206 -2.63 10.34 -19.01
C GLY A 206 -2.79 9.86 -20.45
N SER A 207 -1.87 10.25 -21.33
CA SER A 207 -1.83 9.71 -22.69
C SER A 207 -1.73 8.18 -22.65
N LEU A 208 -2.35 7.51 -23.63
CA LEU A 208 -2.26 6.05 -23.79
C LEU A 208 -0.80 5.57 -23.82
N ALA A 209 0.10 6.38 -24.38
CA ALA A 209 1.54 6.15 -24.36
C ALA A 209 2.13 6.20 -22.94
N ALA A 210 1.73 7.16 -22.11
CA ALA A 210 2.17 7.28 -20.73
C ALA A 210 1.71 6.08 -19.88
N VAL A 211 0.45 5.65 -20.00
CA VAL A 211 -0.09 4.49 -19.27
C VAL A 211 0.63 3.22 -19.68
N THR A 212 0.84 3.03 -20.99
CA THR A 212 1.57 1.87 -21.52
C THR A 212 3.02 1.86 -21.01
N SER A 213 3.70 3.01 -20.99
CA SER A 213 5.06 3.15 -20.47
C SER A 213 5.12 2.83 -18.97
N GLN A 214 4.19 3.38 -18.18
CA GLN A 214 4.09 3.10 -16.73
C GLN A 214 3.79 1.63 -16.45
N TRP A 215 2.92 1.00 -17.24
CA TRP A 215 2.64 -0.43 -17.14
C TRP A 215 3.89 -1.26 -17.39
N LYS A 216 4.63 -0.98 -18.47
CA LYS A 216 5.91 -1.67 -18.78
C LYS A 216 6.96 -1.46 -17.71
N TYR A 217 7.06 -0.24 -17.19
CA TYR A 217 7.98 0.10 -16.10
C TYR A 217 7.70 -0.74 -14.84
N PHE A 218 6.41 -0.88 -14.50
CA PHE A 218 5.95 -1.69 -13.39
C PHE A 218 6.19 -3.19 -13.64
N ASP A 219 5.77 -3.69 -14.80
CA ASP A 219 5.87 -5.11 -15.17
C ASP A 219 7.31 -5.62 -15.12
N ALA A 220 8.27 -4.82 -15.57
CA ALA A 220 9.70 -5.13 -15.53
C ALA A 220 10.28 -5.26 -14.12
N ARG A 221 9.59 -4.77 -13.07
CA ARG A 221 10.09 -4.71 -11.68
C ARG A 221 9.23 -5.46 -10.67
N LYS A 222 8.00 -5.85 -11.05
CA LYS A 222 7.04 -6.41 -10.11
C LYS A 222 7.56 -7.66 -9.41
N GLU A 223 8.31 -8.52 -10.10
CA GLU A 223 8.84 -9.76 -9.51
C GLU A 223 9.90 -9.48 -8.42
N GLU A 224 10.73 -8.44 -8.58
CA GLU A 224 11.67 -8.02 -7.54
C GLU A 224 10.94 -7.50 -6.29
N LEU A 225 9.84 -6.77 -6.48
CA LEU A 225 9.01 -6.28 -5.39
C LEU A 225 8.28 -7.43 -4.68
N ILE A 226 7.73 -8.38 -5.43
CA ILE A 226 7.11 -9.59 -4.90
C ILE A 226 8.11 -10.35 -4.03
N GLY A 227 9.34 -10.54 -4.50
CA GLY A 227 10.39 -11.20 -3.72
C GLY A 227 10.76 -10.49 -2.41
N CYS A 228 10.48 -9.19 -2.27
CA CYS A 228 10.71 -8.49 -0.99
C CYS A 228 9.65 -8.81 0.07
N TYR A 229 8.44 -9.21 -0.34
CA TYR A 229 7.28 -9.37 0.54
C TYR A 229 6.62 -10.75 0.39
N GLU A 230 7.36 -11.75 -0.08
CA GLU A 230 6.85 -13.09 -0.43
C GLU A 230 6.01 -13.76 0.68
N PRO A 231 6.39 -13.70 1.98
CA PRO A 231 5.60 -14.32 3.05
C PRO A 231 4.19 -13.74 3.24
N VAL A 232 3.99 -12.47 2.85
CA VAL A 232 2.73 -11.74 3.02
C VAL A 232 2.10 -11.38 1.66
N PHE A 233 2.60 -11.96 0.57
CA PHE A 233 2.18 -11.64 -0.79
C PHE A 233 0.89 -12.36 -1.19
N VAL A 234 -0.02 -11.62 -1.83
CA VAL A 234 -1.19 -12.17 -2.51
C VAL A 234 -1.35 -11.52 -3.89
N ARG A 235 -1.53 -12.36 -4.92
CA ARG A 235 -1.90 -11.91 -6.27
C ARG A 235 -3.41 -12.02 -6.42
N ILE A 236 -4.04 -10.93 -6.85
CA ILE A 236 -5.47 -10.85 -7.11
C ILE A 236 -5.67 -10.46 -8.58
N ASP A 237 -6.48 -11.25 -9.30
CA ASP A 237 -6.89 -10.91 -10.66
C ASP A 237 -7.79 -9.67 -10.63
N GLY A 238 -7.24 -8.55 -11.11
CA GLY A 238 -7.87 -7.24 -11.16
C GLY A 238 -8.62 -6.96 -12.47
N ASP A 239 -8.62 -7.88 -13.45
CA ASP A 239 -9.41 -7.74 -14.69
C ASP A 239 -10.90 -7.99 -14.43
N ARG A 240 -11.23 -8.63 -13.30
CA ARG A 240 -12.60 -8.89 -12.82
C ARG A 240 -13.34 -7.62 -12.38
N PRO A 241 -14.69 -7.69 -12.25
CA PRO A 241 -15.50 -6.59 -11.74
C PRO A 241 -15.06 -6.09 -10.38
N VAL A 242 -15.22 -4.79 -10.13
CA VAL A 242 -14.72 -4.12 -8.92
C VAL A 242 -15.20 -4.77 -7.61
N ASP A 243 -16.46 -5.23 -7.57
CA ASP A 243 -17.05 -5.87 -6.40
C ASP A 243 -16.46 -7.25 -6.11
N VAL A 244 -16.17 -8.03 -7.16
CA VAL A 244 -15.52 -9.34 -7.05
C VAL A 244 -14.10 -9.17 -6.51
N VAL A 245 -13.35 -8.20 -7.06
CA VAL A 245 -11.99 -7.88 -6.59
C VAL A 245 -12.02 -7.41 -5.13
N SER A 246 -12.99 -6.57 -4.75
CA SER A 246 -13.13 -6.12 -3.36
C SER A 246 -13.43 -7.26 -2.40
N GLN A 247 -14.34 -8.16 -2.79
CA GLN A 247 -14.70 -9.31 -1.97
C GLN A 247 -13.48 -10.21 -1.73
N GLU A 248 -12.70 -10.52 -2.76
CA GLU A 248 -11.49 -11.33 -2.61
C GLU A 248 -10.46 -10.64 -1.71
N ILE A 249 -10.23 -9.33 -1.87
CA ILE A 249 -9.37 -8.57 -0.95
C ILE A 249 -9.84 -8.73 0.49
N PHE A 250 -11.15 -8.62 0.73
CA PHE A 250 -11.71 -8.72 2.07
C PHE A 250 -11.52 -10.11 2.68
N GLU A 251 -11.71 -11.17 1.90
CA GLU A 251 -11.45 -12.54 2.33
C GLU A 251 -9.99 -12.74 2.71
N GLN A 252 -9.05 -12.17 1.95
CA GLN A 252 -7.60 -12.25 2.24
C GLN A 252 -7.20 -11.46 3.49
N VAL A 253 -7.89 -10.34 3.77
CA VAL A 253 -7.73 -9.58 5.01
C VAL A 253 -8.29 -10.38 6.19
N GLU A 254 -9.52 -10.86 6.10
CA GLU A 254 -10.20 -11.57 7.18
C GLU A 254 -9.52 -12.90 7.54
N SER A 255 -8.82 -13.54 6.59
CA SER A 255 -8.06 -14.76 6.85
C SER A 255 -6.71 -14.55 7.55
N ARG A 256 -6.25 -13.30 7.71
CA ARG A 256 -4.93 -12.96 8.28
C ARG A 256 -4.99 -11.92 9.39
N TYR A 257 -6.06 -11.14 9.41
CA TYR A 257 -6.29 -10.07 10.37
C TYR A 257 -7.60 -10.32 11.09
N VAL A 258 -7.48 -10.72 12.35
CA VAL A 258 -8.60 -10.74 13.30
C VAL A 258 -8.52 -9.46 14.12
N ALA A 259 -9.49 -8.57 13.95
CA ALA A 259 -9.61 -7.41 14.82
C ALA A 259 -9.95 -7.90 16.24
N VAL A 260 -8.95 -7.95 17.12
CA VAL A 260 -9.14 -8.19 18.56
C VAL A 260 -9.48 -6.87 19.25
#